data_AF-A0A9W4K8P0-F1
#
_entry.id   AF-A0A9W4K8P0-F1
#
_cell.length_a   1.000
_cell.length_b   1.000
_cell.length_c   1.000
_cell.angle_alpha   90.00
_cell.angle_beta   90.00
_cell.angle_gamma   90.00
#
_symmetry.space_group_name_H-M   'P 1'
#
loop_
_entity.id
_entity.type
_entity.pdbx_description
1 polymer ?
#
loop_
_entity_poly.entity_id
_entity_poly.type
_entity_poly.pdbx_seq_one_letter_code
_entity_poly.pdbx_strand_id
1 'polypeptide(L)'
;MTPDSLSYSIYQVAIVTLLFVLLRILSYRYIHPLSKYPGPFLWTVSRIPYAMAYAQGYLHKRIQQLHHQYGDVVCVAPDELSYRNEQAWRDIHSQPRNFPKDMRFYHASKSKAPSVLVAPDGVHGRQKRAILRAFSAPALKSHERLLRPFVDKLIQKLQHESKTMRGGMLT
;
A
#
# COMPACT_ATOMS: atom_id res chain seq x y z
N MET A 1 35.20 -33.19 -17.19
CA MET A 1 34.97 -32.19 -16.13
C MET A 1 35.27 -32.86 -14.79
N THR A 2 36.38 -32.49 -14.15
CA THR A 2 36.74 -33.04 -12.84
C THR A 2 35.89 -32.37 -11.75
N PRO A 3 35.46 -33.11 -10.71
CA PRO A 3 34.60 -32.60 -9.65
C PRO A 3 35.16 -31.34 -8.96
N ASP A 4 36.49 -31.18 -8.95
CA ASP A 4 37.18 -30.02 -8.38
C ASP A 4 36.94 -28.73 -9.18
N SER A 5 36.87 -28.80 -10.51
CA SER A 5 36.59 -27.61 -11.35
C SER A 5 35.19 -27.04 -11.13
N LEU A 6 34.24 -27.89 -10.73
CA LEU A 6 32.85 -27.52 -10.47
C LEU A 6 32.72 -26.82 -9.10
N SER A 7 33.48 -27.28 -8.10
CA SER A 7 33.47 -26.66 -6.77
C SER A 7 34.09 -25.25 -6.79
N TYR A 8 35.22 -25.04 -7.47
CA TYR A 8 35.81 -23.70 -7.63
C TYR A 8 34.86 -22.71 -8.32
N SER A 9 34.13 -23.16 -9.34
CA SER A 9 33.13 -22.33 -10.03
C SER A 9 32.00 -21.90 -9.09
N ILE A 10 31.54 -22.80 -8.20
CA ILE A 10 30.50 -22.48 -7.20
C ILE A 10 31.02 -21.42 -6.21
N TYR A 11 32.26 -21.56 -5.71
CA TYR A 11 32.83 -20.57 -4.79
C TYR A 11 33.00 -19.18 -5.44
N GLN A 12 33.41 -19.13 -6.71
CA GLN A 12 33.52 -17.87 -7.45
C GLN A 12 32.17 -17.18 -7.61
N VAL A 13 31.13 -17.93 -8.00
CA VAL A 13 29.76 -17.39 -8.10
C VAL A 13 29.26 -16.90 -6.74
N ALA A 14 29.51 -17.64 -5.66
CA ALA A 14 29.12 -17.25 -4.31
C ALA A 14 29.81 -15.94 -3.88
N ILE A 15 31.12 -15.81 -4.12
CA ILE A 15 31.90 -14.61 -3.78
C ILE A 15 31.43 -13.40 -4.59
N VAL A 16 31.23 -13.55 -5.90
CA VAL A 16 30.74 -12.46 -6.75
C VAL A 16 29.34 -12.02 -6.31
N THR A 17 28.47 -12.97 -5.99
CA THR A 17 27.12 -12.67 -5.49
C THR A 17 27.18 -11.93 -4.16
N LEU A 18 28.03 -12.37 -3.22
CA LEU A 18 28.21 -11.72 -1.92
C LEU A 18 28.72 -10.28 -2.08
N LEU A 19 29.76 -10.08 -2.91
CA LEU A 19 30.31 -8.75 -3.20
C LEU A 19 29.26 -7.85 -3.84
N PHE A 20 28.48 -8.36 -4.81
CA PHE A 20 27.41 -7.62 -5.44
C PHE A 20 26.34 -7.18 -4.43
N VAL A 21 25.91 -8.08 -3.54
CA VAL A 21 24.94 -7.75 -2.48
C VAL A 21 25.50 -6.69 -1.53
N LEU A 22 26.74 -6.83 -1.07
CA LEU A 22 27.38 -5.84 -0.18
C LEU A 22 27.49 -4.46 -0.82
N LEU A 23 27.92 -4.39 -2.09
CA LEU A 23 28.00 -3.13 -2.84
C LEU A 23 26.62 -2.48 -3.00
N ARG A 24 25.58 -3.28 -3.25
CA ARG A 24 24.18 -2.79 -3.32
C ARG A 24 23.71 -2.24 -1.98
N ILE A 25 24.02 -2.92 -0.87
CA ILE A 25 23.68 -2.46 0.48
C ILE A 25 24.34 -1.11 0.77
N LEU A 26 25.64 -0.99 0.47
CA LEU A 26 26.40 0.24 0.67
C LEU A 26 25.88 1.38 -0.21
N SER A 27 25.55 1.11 -1.48
CA SER A 27 25.03 2.14 -2.38
C SER A 27 23.65 2.65 -1.94
N TYR A 28 22.75 1.76 -1.52
CA TYR A 28 21.46 2.18 -0.97
C TYR A 28 21.59 2.97 0.34
N ARG A 29 22.57 2.62 1.19
CA ARG A 29 22.75 3.33 2.45
C ARG A 29 23.46 4.67 2.32
N TYR A 30 24.46 4.81 1.46
CA TYR A 30 25.31 6.02 1.47
C TYR A 30 25.12 6.91 0.26
N ILE A 31 24.77 6.33 -0.90
CA ILE A 31 24.74 7.06 -2.18
C ILE A 31 23.30 7.42 -2.57
N HIS A 32 22.33 6.61 -2.17
CA HIS A 32 20.94 6.81 -2.59
C HIS A 32 20.36 8.11 -2.01
N PRO A 33 19.62 8.92 -2.79
CA PRO A 33 19.09 10.22 -2.32
C PRO A 33 18.13 10.11 -1.13
N LEU A 34 17.56 8.92 -0.89
CA LEU A 34 16.68 8.65 0.25
C LEU A 34 17.42 8.20 1.52
N SER A 35 18.74 8.02 1.48
CA SER A 35 19.53 7.61 2.65
C SER A 35 19.56 8.63 3.78
N LYS A 36 19.34 9.91 3.44
CA LYS A 36 19.28 11.03 4.39
C LYS A 36 18.07 10.98 5.33
N TYR A 37 17.07 10.16 5.01
CA TYR A 37 15.87 10.03 5.82
C TYR A 37 16.03 8.92 6.85
N PRO A 38 15.53 9.12 8.08
CA PRO A 38 15.68 8.15 9.15
C PRO A 38 14.84 6.90 8.88
N GLY A 39 15.33 5.75 9.33
CA GLY A 39 14.63 4.46 9.25
C GLY A 39 15.50 3.30 9.73
N PRO A 40 14.90 2.14 10.07
CA PRO A 40 15.68 0.99 10.51
C PRO A 40 16.60 0.47 9.41
N PHE A 41 17.76 -0.09 9.82
CA PHE A 41 18.79 -0.52 8.88
C PHE A 41 18.25 -1.42 7.75
N LEU A 42 17.48 -2.44 8.12
CA LEU A 42 16.97 -3.43 7.16
C LEU A 42 15.93 -2.83 6.20
N TRP A 43 15.16 -1.83 6.63
CA TRP A 43 14.10 -1.20 5.84
C TRP A 43 14.68 -0.22 4.81
N THR A 44 15.72 0.52 5.20
CA THR A 44 16.42 1.46 4.29
C THR A 44 17.23 0.76 3.19
N VAL A 45 17.60 -0.50 3.39
CA VAL A 45 18.50 -1.25 2.50
C VAL A 45 17.78 -2.34 1.70
N SER A 46 16.65 -2.83 2.20
CA SER A 46 15.89 -3.91 1.56
C SER A 46 14.38 -3.74 1.70
N ARG A 47 13.62 -4.22 0.71
CA ARG A 47 12.16 -4.32 0.75
C ARG A 47 11.66 -5.56 1.51
N ILE A 48 12.55 -6.47 1.92
CA ILE A 48 12.18 -7.73 2.60
C ILE A 48 11.35 -7.48 3.87
N PRO A 49 11.73 -6.57 4.79
CA PRO A 49 10.94 -6.34 6.01
C PRO A 49 9.54 -5.79 5.72
N TYR A 50 9.45 -4.92 4.71
CA TYR A 50 8.18 -4.39 4.22
C TYR A 50 7.30 -5.52 3.67
N ALA A 51 7.85 -6.36 2.79
CA ALA A 51 7.13 -7.47 2.19
C ALA A 51 6.66 -8.50 3.23
N MET A 52 7.50 -8.80 4.22
CA MET A 52 7.12 -9.67 5.35
C MET A 52 5.98 -9.06 6.17
N ALA A 53 6.08 -7.79 6.57
CA ALA A 53 5.04 -7.12 7.35
C ALA A 53 3.73 -6.99 6.56
N TYR A 54 3.82 -6.83 5.23
CA TYR A 54 2.69 -6.83 4.32
C TYR A 54 2.03 -8.22 4.26
N ALA A 55 2.81 -9.28 4.04
CA ALA A 55 2.31 -10.65 3.99
C ALA A 55 1.69 -11.11 5.32
N GLN A 56 2.19 -10.61 6.45
CA GLN A 56 1.64 -10.86 7.78
C GLN A 56 0.39 -10.02 8.10
N GLY A 57 0.06 -9.01 7.28
CA GLY A 57 -1.10 -8.12 7.50
C GLY A 57 -0.89 -7.01 8.55
N TYR A 58 0.34 -6.83 9.05
CA TYR A 58 0.66 -5.86 10.11
C TYR A 58 1.47 -4.65 9.64
N LEU A 59 1.60 -4.44 8.32
CA LEU A 59 2.37 -3.34 7.75
C LEU A 59 1.97 -1.98 8.32
N HIS A 60 0.67 -1.70 8.43
CA HIS A 60 0.15 -0.44 8.98
C HIS A 60 0.63 -0.18 10.42
N LYS A 61 0.60 -1.21 11.28
CA LYS A 61 1.11 -1.11 12.66
C LYS A 61 2.62 -0.91 12.67
N ARG A 62 3.33 -1.59 11.77
CA ARG A 62 4.79 -1.49 11.69
C ARG A 62 5.21 -0.09 11.26
N ILE A 63 4.61 0.45 10.20
CA ILE A 63 4.84 1.83 9.74
C ILE A 63 4.49 2.84 10.84
N GLN A 64 3.37 2.64 11.55
CA GLN A 64 3.01 3.47 12.70
C GLN A 64 4.12 3.48 13.76
N GLN A 65 4.63 2.31 14.17
CA GLN A 65 5.74 2.21 15.13
C GLN A 65 6.99 2.93 14.63
N LEU A 66 7.31 2.81 13.34
CA LEU A 66 8.45 3.51 12.76
C LEU A 66 8.27 5.03 12.82
N HIS A 67 7.09 5.55 12.54
CA HIS A 67 6.81 6.98 12.70
C HIS A 67 6.90 7.46 14.16
N HIS A 68 6.52 6.61 15.14
CA HIS A 68 6.72 6.95 16.55
C HIS A 68 8.19 7.04 16.94
N GLN A 69 9.05 6.25 16.30
CA GLN A 69 10.49 6.18 16.62
C GLN A 69 11.34 7.20 15.83
N TYR A 70 11.04 7.40 14.55
CA TYR A 70 11.89 8.15 13.61
C TYR A 70 11.29 9.50 13.18
N GLY A 71 10.05 9.80 13.56
CA GLY A 71 9.37 11.08 13.30
C GLY A 71 8.43 11.06 12.10
N ASP A 72 8.15 12.24 11.55
CA ASP A 72 7.08 12.42 10.56
C ASP A 72 7.43 11.95 9.14
N VAL A 73 8.72 11.77 8.83
CA VAL A 73 9.21 11.27 7.53
C VAL A 73 10.13 10.10 7.77
N VAL A 74 9.78 8.93 7.25
CA VAL A 74 10.52 7.69 7.50
C VAL A 74 10.76 6.91 6.23
N CYS A 75 11.97 6.42 6.07
CA CYS A 75 12.33 5.51 4.99
C CYS A 75 11.85 4.09 5.32
N VAL A 76 10.81 3.64 4.60
CA VAL A 76 10.15 2.33 4.80
C VAL A 76 10.56 1.30 3.73
N ALA A 77 11.28 1.75 2.71
CA ALA A 77 11.94 0.90 1.74
C ALA A 77 13.08 1.70 1.09
N PRO A 78 14.05 1.07 0.41
CA PRO A 78 15.19 1.79 -0.19
C PRO A 78 14.78 2.92 -1.15
N ASP A 79 13.61 2.76 -1.77
CA ASP A 79 13.01 3.63 -2.76
C ASP A 79 11.63 4.17 -2.32
N GLU A 80 11.33 4.16 -1.00
CA GLU A 80 10.01 4.53 -0.49
C GLU A 80 10.07 5.27 0.84
N LEU A 81 9.42 6.44 0.89
CA LEU A 81 9.24 7.23 2.09
C LEU A 81 7.78 7.20 2.52
N SER A 82 7.57 7.09 3.82
CA SER A 82 6.27 7.27 4.46
C SER A 82 6.23 8.63 5.16
N TYR A 83 5.10 9.32 5.05
CA TYR A 83 4.87 10.66 5.56
C TYR A 83 3.66 10.69 6.49
N ARG A 84 3.76 11.44 7.60
CA ARG A 84 2.68 11.65 8.58
C ARG A 84 2.20 13.11 8.67
N ASN A 85 2.79 14.04 7.91
CA ASN A 85 2.49 15.47 8.03
C ASN A 85 1.39 15.93 7.04
N GLU A 86 0.66 16.99 7.42
CA GLU A 86 -0.40 17.58 6.57
C GLU A 86 0.17 18.23 5.30
N GLN A 87 1.38 18.78 5.39
CA GLN A 87 2.01 19.43 4.25
C GLN A 87 2.33 18.45 3.12
N ALA A 88 2.85 17.25 3.40
CA ALA A 88 3.08 16.25 2.35
C ALA A 88 1.76 15.78 1.73
N TRP A 89 0.67 15.71 2.51
CA TRP A 89 -0.64 15.41 1.95
C TRP A 89 -1.04 16.44 0.89
N ARG A 90 -0.88 17.73 1.21
CA ARG A 90 -1.09 18.81 0.23
C ARG A 90 -0.12 18.68 -0.95
N ASP A 91 1.17 18.52 -0.73
CA ASP A 91 2.16 18.51 -1.80
C ASP A 91 2.02 17.30 -2.75
N ILE A 92 1.59 16.14 -2.25
CA ILE A 92 1.43 14.91 -3.01
C ILE A 92 0.09 14.86 -3.75
N HIS A 93 -0.99 15.35 -3.13
CA HIS A 93 -2.35 15.22 -3.66
C HIS A 93 -2.96 16.51 -4.23
N SER A 94 -2.32 17.67 -4.04
CA SER A 94 -2.80 18.94 -4.62
C SER A 94 -2.40 19.10 -6.10
N GLN A 95 -3.27 19.76 -6.86
CA GLN A 95 -2.93 20.20 -8.21
C GLN A 95 -1.96 21.40 -8.14
N PRO A 96 -0.98 21.52 -9.05
CA PRO A 96 -0.91 20.88 -10.38
C PRO A 96 -0.03 19.62 -10.47
N ARG A 97 0.66 19.19 -9.40
CA ARG A 97 1.56 18.03 -9.46
C ARG A 97 0.77 16.74 -9.27
N ASN A 98 0.56 16.00 -10.36
CA ASN A 98 -0.04 14.67 -10.29
C ASN A 98 1.09 13.63 -10.31
N PHE A 99 1.42 13.04 -9.17
CA PHE A 99 2.40 11.97 -9.13
C PHE A 99 1.81 10.69 -9.74
N PRO A 100 2.57 9.99 -10.61
CA PRO A 100 2.10 8.73 -11.16
C PRO A 100 1.94 7.70 -10.05
N LYS A 101 0.90 6.88 -10.16
CA LYS A 101 0.67 5.77 -9.23
C LYS A 101 1.77 4.73 -9.37
N ASP A 102 2.14 4.12 -8.26
CA ASP A 102 3.11 3.04 -8.25
C ASP A 102 2.51 1.72 -8.74
N MET A 103 2.94 1.25 -9.91
CA MET A 103 2.43 0.04 -10.55
C MET A 103 2.78 -1.25 -9.79
N ARG A 104 3.65 -1.20 -8.77
CA ARG A 104 3.91 -2.33 -7.86
C ARG A 104 2.67 -2.67 -7.01
N PHE A 105 1.84 -1.67 -6.72
CA PHE A 105 0.58 -1.86 -5.97
C PHE A 105 -0.64 -1.82 -6.87
N TYR A 106 -0.60 -0.98 -7.90
CA TYR A 106 -1.71 -0.82 -8.84
C TYR A 106 -1.45 -1.64 -10.10
N HIS A 107 -1.66 -2.96 -10.00
CA HIS A 107 -1.61 -3.82 -11.18
C HIS A 107 -2.71 -3.43 -12.17
N ALA A 108 -2.32 -3.11 -13.41
CA ALA A 108 -3.26 -2.95 -14.50
C ALA A 108 -4.07 -4.25 -14.64
N SER A 109 -5.39 -4.13 -14.65
CA SER A 109 -6.27 -5.27 -14.93
C SER A 109 -5.86 -5.91 -16.26
N LYS A 110 -5.86 -7.24 -16.34
CA LYS A 110 -5.68 -7.98 -17.60
C LYS A 110 -6.82 -7.72 -18.60
N SER A 111 -7.87 -7.00 -18.20
CA SER A 111 -8.97 -6.58 -19.05
C SER A 111 -8.55 -5.47 -20.03
N LYS A 112 -9.23 -5.40 -21.18
CA LYS A 112 -8.95 -4.45 -22.27
C LYS A 112 -9.04 -2.96 -21.86
N ALA A 113 -9.69 -2.63 -20.74
CA ALA A 113 -9.81 -1.27 -20.25
C ALA A 113 -9.40 -1.15 -18.76
N PRO A 114 -8.54 -0.18 -18.40
CA PRO A 114 -8.17 0.04 -17.02
C PRO A 114 -9.33 0.63 -16.23
N SER A 115 -9.55 0.12 -15.01
CA SER A 115 -10.47 0.72 -14.04
C SER A 115 -10.00 2.12 -13.64
N VAL A 116 -10.92 3.01 -13.22
CA VAL A 116 -10.59 4.35 -12.70
C VAL A 116 -9.52 4.30 -11.60
N LEU A 117 -9.46 3.21 -10.82
CA LEU A 117 -8.51 3.04 -9.72
C LEU A 117 -7.06 2.90 -10.22
N VAL A 118 -6.86 2.36 -11.43
CA VAL A 118 -5.53 2.03 -11.99
C VAL A 118 -5.25 2.76 -13.30
N ALA A 119 -6.23 3.48 -13.85
CA ALA A 119 -6.09 4.16 -15.13
C ALA A 119 -4.94 5.19 -15.10
N PRO A 120 -4.15 5.27 -16.20
CA PRO A 120 -3.12 6.29 -16.35
C PRO A 120 -3.75 7.68 -16.52
N ASP A 121 -2.97 8.72 -16.26
CA ASP A 121 -3.46 10.10 -16.10
C ASP A 121 -4.30 10.62 -17.28
N GLY A 122 -3.93 10.27 -18.52
CA GLY A 122 -4.68 10.67 -19.72
C GLY A 122 -6.11 10.10 -19.81
N VAL A 123 -6.37 8.96 -19.15
CA VAL A 123 -7.68 8.28 -19.14
C VAL A 123 -8.40 8.52 -17.81
N HIS A 124 -7.65 8.60 -16.71
CA HIS A 124 -8.17 8.73 -15.36
C HIS A 124 -9.09 9.94 -15.21
N GLY A 125 -8.70 11.12 -15.72
CA GLY A 125 -9.52 12.33 -15.62
C GLY A 125 -10.89 12.22 -16.30
N ARG A 126 -10.98 11.53 -17.44
CA ARG A 126 -12.26 11.27 -18.13
C ARG A 126 -13.13 10.30 -17.32
N GLN A 127 -12.57 9.20 -16.87
CA GLN A 127 -13.30 8.19 -16.09
C GLN A 127 -13.77 8.75 -14.74
N LYS A 128 -12.90 9.47 -14.02
CA LYS A 128 -13.22 10.16 -12.77
C LYS A 128 -14.39 11.13 -12.96
N ARG A 129 -14.35 11.98 -13.99
CA ARG A 129 -15.46 12.90 -14.30
C ARG A 129 -16.79 12.19 -14.55
N ALA A 130 -16.77 11.05 -15.24
CA ALA A 130 -17.98 10.26 -15.47
C ALA A 130 -18.56 9.68 -14.16
N ILE A 131 -17.69 9.13 -13.30
CA ILE A 131 -18.08 8.51 -12.02
C ILE A 131 -18.56 9.56 -11.01
N LEU A 132 -17.90 10.72 -10.93
CA LEU A 132 -18.24 11.77 -9.98
C LEU A 132 -19.70 12.28 -10.12
N ARG A 133 -20.31 12.13 -11.30
CA ARG A 133 -21.73 12.47 -11.50
C ARG A 133 -22.66 11.63 -10.62
N ALA A 134 -22.33 10.35 -10.40
CA ALA A 134 -23.08 9.46 -9.52
C ALA A 134 -22.96 9.83 -8.03
N PHE A 135 -21.92 10.61 -7.67
CA PHE A 135 -21.70 11.12 -6.32
C PHE A 135 -22.18 12.57 -6.13
N SER A 136 -22.94 13.11 -7.08
CA SER A 136 -23.57 14.43 -6.93
C SER A 136 -24.70 14.39 -5.88
N ALA A 137 -24.98 15.52 -5.23
CA ALA A 137 -26.05 15.60 -4.22
C ALA A 137 -27.42 15.09 -4.72
N PRO A 138 -27.87 15.42 -5.95
CA PRO A 138 -29.12 14.86 -6.48
C PRO A 138 -29.07 13.34 -6.67
N ALA A 139 -27.94 12.81 -7.14
CA ALA A 139 -27.75 11.37 -7.32
C ALA A 139 -27.72 10.64 -5.97
N LEU A 140 -27.05 11.19 -4.95
CA LEU A 140 -27.06 10.62 -3.60
C LEU A 140 -28.47 10.54 -3.01
N LYS A 141 -29.31 11.56 -3.25
CA LYS A 141 -30.71 11.55 -2.83
C LYS A 141 -31.53 10.46 -3.52
N SER A 142 -31.27 10.16 -4.79
CA SER A 142 -31.96 9.06 -5.47
C SER A 142 -31.49 7.68 -4.96
N HIS A 143 -30.20 7.54 -4.62
CA HIS A 143 -29.65 6.31 -4.01
C HIS A 143 -30.28 6.01 -2.65
N GLU A 144 -30.61 7.02 -1.83
CA GLU A 144 -31.27 6.81 -0.52
C GLU A 144 -32.54 5.96 -0.67
N ARG A 145 -33.37 6.27 -1.66
CA ARG A 145 -34.63 5.53 -1.92
C ARG A 145 -34.37 4.06 -2.23
N LEU A 146 -33.27 3.75 -2.92
CA LEU A 146 -32.89 2.39 -3.28
C LEU A 146 -32.28 1.63 -2.09
N LEU A 147 -31.51 2.30 -1.24
CA LEU A 147 -30.79 1.68 -0.13
C LEU A 147 -31.63 1.53 1.14
N ARG A 148 -32.59 2.44 1.38
CA ARG A 148 -33.42 2.48 2.59
C ARG A 148 -34.08 1.13 2.91
N PRO A 149 -34.71 0.39 1.97
CA PRO A 149 -35.30 -0.92 2.28
C PRO A 149 -34.28 -1.96 2.78
N PHE A 150 -33.03 -1.91 2.30
CA PHE A 150 -31.98 -2.84 2.75
C PHE A 150 -31.51 -2.49 4.16
N VAL A 151 -31.39 -1.18 4.46
CA VAL A 151 -31.05 -0.70 5.80
C VAL A 151 -32.16 -1.06 6.80
N ASP A 152 -33.42 -0.83 6.44
CA ASP A 152 -34.56 -1.16 7.29
C ASP A 152 -34.62 -2.68 7.56
N LYS A 153 -34.38 -3.50 6.54
CA LYS A 153 -34.31 -4.96 6.68
C LYS A 153 -33.16 -5.42 7.59
N LEU A 154 -32.00 -4.77 7.49
CA LEU A 154 -30.87 -5.04 8.38
C LEU A 154 -31.22 -4.72 9.83
N ILE A 155 -31.79 -3.55 10.08
CA ILE A 155 -32.22 -3.11 11.43
C ILE A 155 -33.26 -4.08 11.99
N GLN A 156 -34.25 -4.45 11.19
CA GLN A 156 -35.31 -5.37 11.60
C GLN A 156 -34.73 -6.73 12.05
N LYS A 157 -33.78 -7.29 11.29
CA LYS A 157 -33.12 -8.54 11.66
C LYS A 157 -32.31 -8.41 12.95
N LEU A 158 -31.51 -7.34 13.08
CA LEU A 158 -30.73 -7.10 14.30
C LEU A 158 -31.61 -6.96 15.54
N GLN A 159 -32.76 -6.29 15.41
CA GLN A 159 -33.74 -6.16 16.49
C GLN A 159 -34.40 -7.49 16.84
N HIS A 160 -34.71 -8.32 15.83
CA HIS A 160 -35.28 -9.65 16.05
C HIS A 160 -34.31 -10.54 16.84
N GLU A 161 -33.06 -10.65 16.39
CA GLU A 161 -32.01 -11.43 17.07
C GLU A 161 -31.75 -10.93 18.50
N SER A 162 -31.70 -9.61 18.71
CA SER A 162 -31.53 -9.03 20.03
C SER A 162 -32.64 -9.42 21.01
N LYS A 163 -33.90 -9.47 20.54
CA LYS A 163 -35.05 -9.88 21.35
C LYS A 163 -35.03 -11.39 21.63
N THR A 164 -34.70 -12.20 20.63
CA THR A 164 -34.57 -13.66 20.78
C THR A 164 -33.47 -14.03 21.78
N MET A 165 -32.31 -13.38 21.73
CA MET A 165 -31.23 -13.59 22.70
C MET A 165 -31.60 -13.17 24.13
N ARG A 166 -32.36 -12.09 24.32
CA ARG A 166 -32.86 -11.69 25.65
C ARG A 166 -33.92 -12.64 26.20
N GLY A 167 -34.76 -13.21 25.34
CA GLY A 167 -35.77 -14.19 25.73
C GLY A 167 -35.19 -15.52 26.20
N GLY A 168 -34.12 -16.00 25.56
CA GLY A 168 -33.43 -17.24 25.94
C GLY A 168 -32.49 -17.14 27.14
N MET A 169 -32.27 -15.94 27.68
CA MET A 169 -31.46 -15.71 28.89
C MET A 169 -32.31 -15.57 30.17
N LEU A 170 -33.64 -15.50 30.02
CA LEU A 170 -34.64 -15.40 31.09
C LEU A 170 -35.42 -16.72 31.30
N THR A 171 -35.01 -17.79 30.62
CA THR A 171 -35.46 -19.18 30.80
C THR A 171 -34.26 -20.03 31.18
#